data_AF-A0AA35RTX6-F1
#
_entry.id   AF-A0AA35RTX6-F1
#
_cell.length_a   1.000
_cell.length_b   1.000
_cell.length_c   1.000
_cell.angle_alpha   90.00
_cell.angle_beta   90.00
_cell.angle_gamma   90.00
#
_symmetry.space_group_name_H-M   'P 1'
#
loop_
_entity.id
_entity.type
_entity.pdbx_description
1 polymer ?
#
loop_
_entity_poly.entity_id
_entity_poly.type
_entity_poly.pdbx_seq_one_letter_code
_entity_poly.pdbx_strand_id
1 'polypeptide(L)'
;MSKRALSDEGGCSPKTKRAAKETKPLDPKKFGGKTEEEVCQMLLPDHLAPSLDIIFMGINPGLYSAYLGHHYCNANNHFWPCLYESGLIPKKLGFMEDAEVLNYGIGMSNIVPRTTRSASELSRKEIKEWSKVMIERMQELKPLVICFNGKGIYEIYTGGKCTVGIQEEPLPGTDIVVYVMPSTSGRAATYPKRSDKLKFFSELKDLRDRLHREREEGGRGEPSSNPAVSSNQGVAEDGGKLQSSTVSSETSNLTGCADSSTSVTGCGSKN
;
A
#
# COMPACT_ATOMS: atom_id res chain seq x y z
N MET A 1 -43.60 -17.92 57.52
CA MET A 1 -42.45 -18.77 57.14
C MET A 1 -42.39 -18.80 55.62
N SER A 2 -41.32 -18.56 54.87
CA SER A 2 -40.00 -17.97 55.09
C SER A 2 -39.50 -17.53 53.70
N LYS A 3 -38.82 -16.39 53.60
CA LYS A 3 -38.21 -15.85 52.36
C LYS A 3 -37.02 -16.72 51.92
N ARG A 4 -36.74 -16.81 50.61
CA ARG A 4 -35.39 -16.97 50.00
C ARG A 4 -35.51 -16.67 48.50
N ALA A 5 -35.02 -15.55 47.99
CA ALA A 5 -33.64 -15.07 47.82
C ALA A 5 -33.05 -15.51 46.47
N LEU A 6 -32.79 -14.50 45.63
CA LEU A 6 -31.91 -14.53 44.46
C LEU A 6 -30.48 -14.91 44.88
N SER A 7 -29.79 -15.66 44.02
CA SER A 7 -28.34 -15.58 43.89
C SER A 7 -27.93 -15.91 42.47
N ASP A 8 -27.49 -14.84 41.81
CA ASP A 8 -26.51 -14.74 40.73
C ASP A 8 -25.28 -15.65 41.00
N GLU A 9 -24.69 -16.24 39.95
CA GLU A 9 -23.28 -16.70 39.89
C GLU A 9 -23.02 -17.28 38.47
N GLY A 10 -22.98 -16.40 37.47
CA GLY A 10 -22.48 -16.72 36.12
C GLY A 10 -20.96 -16.66 36.06
N GLY A 11 -20.29 -17.72 36.53
CA GLY A 11 -18.83 -17.83 36.54
C GLY A 11 -18.19 -17.70 35.14
N CYS A 12 -17.49 -16.59 34.91
CA CYS A 12 -16.61 -16.40 33.76
C CYS A 12 -15.41 -17.35 33.87
N SER A 13 -15.45 -18.46 33.13
CA SER A 13 -14.31 -19.36 33.00
C SER A 13 -13.17 -18.67 32.25
N PRO A 14 -11.94 -18.58 32.81
CA PRO A 14 -10.82 -17.95 32.13
C PRO A 14 -10.39 -18.79 30.92
N LYS A 15 -10.42 -18.18 29.73
CA LYS A 15 -9.91 -18.79 28.50
C LYS A 15 -8.42 -19.11 28.68
N THR A 16 -8.09 -20.40 28.67
CA THR A 16 -6.72 -20.91 28.70
C THR A 16 -5.94 -20.35 27.50
N LYS A 17 -4.88 -19.59 27.78
CA LYS A 17 -3.90 -19.21 26.76
C LYS A 17 -3.27 -20.51 26.23
N ARG A 18 -3.55 -20.87 24.98
CA ARG A 18 -2.80 -21.95 24.30
C ARG A 18 -1.31 -21.60 24.36
N ALA A 19 -0.50 -22.50 24.91
CA ALA A 19 0.95 -22.39 24.88
C ALA A 19 1.40 -22.19 23.43
N ALA A 20 2.27 -21.20 23.19
CA ALA A 20 2.90 -21.02 21.90
C ALA A 20 3.68 -22.31 21.59
N LYS A 21 3.27 -23.01 20.53
CA LYS A 21 3.96 -24.22 20.08
C LYS A 21 5.40 -23.80 19.74
N GLU A 22 6.39 -24.42 20.40
CA GLU A 22 7.81 -24.18 20.10
C GLU A 22 8.01 -24.25 18.58
N THR A 23 8.44 -23.14 18.01
CA THR A 23 8.70 -23.07 16.58
C THR A 23 10.00 -23.78 16.31
N LYS A 24 9.97 -24.78 15.41
CA LYS A 24 11.19 -25.49 15.02
C LYS A 24 12.24 -24.47 14.55
N PRO A 25 13.53 -24.68 14.86
CA PRO A 25 14.60 -23.84 14.36
C PRO A 25 14.53 -23.70 12.84
N LEU A 26 14.91 -22.52 12.33
CA LEU A 26 15.08 -22.27 10.91
C LEU A 26 16.12 -23.26 10.36
N ASP A 27 15.83 -23.88 9.23
CA ASP A 27 16.78 -24.74 8.51
C ASP A 27 17.73 -23.86 7.68
N PRO A 28 19.00 -23.65 8.10
CA PRO A 28 19.89 -22.69 7.46
C PRO A 28 20.16 -23.02 5.98
N LYS A 29 20.03 -24.30 5.58
CA LYS A 29 20.22 -24.71 4.19
C LYS A 29 19.22 -24.06 3.25
N LYS A 30 18.03 -23.69 3.74
CA LYS A 30 17.00 -22.97 2.96
C LYS A 30 17.29 -21.49 2.79
N PHE A 31 18.25 -20.96 3.56
CA PHE A 31 18.59 -19.54 3.61
C PHE A 31 20.08 -19.33 3.29
N GLY A 32 20.65 -20.17 2.42
CA GLY A 32 22.04 -20.02 1.96
C GLY A 32 23.07 -20.13 3.09
N GLY A 33 22.75 -20.87 4.16
CA GLY A 33 23.59 -21.00 5.34
C GLY A 33 23.40 -19.93 6.40
N LYS A 34 22.55 -18.91 6.16
CA LYS A 34 22.31 -17.84 7.12
C LYS A 34 21.53 -18.28 8.34
N THR A 35 21.84 -17.70 9.49
CA THR A 35 21.03 -17.86 10.71
C THR A 35 19.74 -17.04 10.59
N GLU A 36 18.79 -17.30 11.48
CA GLU A 36 17.57 -16.50 11.53
C GLU A 36 17.85 -15.05 11.89
N GLU A 37 18.78 -14.82 12.82
CA GLU A 37 19.17 -13.49 13.26
C GLU A 37 19.73 -12.67 12.09
N GLU A 38 20.58 -13.28 11.26
CA GLU A 38 21.10 -12.66 10.04
C GLU A 38 20.00 -12.34 9.05
N VAL A 39 19.03 -13.25 8.84
CA VAL A 39 17.89 -13.00 7.94
C VAL A 39 16.97 -11.90 8.48
N CYS A 40 16.78 -11.80 9.80
CA CYS A 40 15.99 -10.76 10.44
C CYS A 40 16.60 -9.35 10.29
N GLN A 41 17.91 -9.25 9.99
CA GLN A 41 18.54 -7.96 9.62
C GLN A 41 18.35 -7.58 8.15
N MET A 42 17.85 -8.48 7.31
CA MET A 42 17.60 -8.20 5.90
C MET A 42 16.29 -7.41 5.74
N LEU A 43 16.27 -6.49 4.78
CA LEU A 43 15.09 -5.72 4.40
C LEU A 43 14.52 -6.25 3.08
N LEU A 44 13.22 -6.05 2.90
CA LEU A 44 12.53 -6.29 1.63
C LEU A 44 12.29 -4.94 0.96
N PRO A 45 12.84 -4.69 -0.25
CA PRO A 45 12.57 -3.46 -0.97
C PRO A 45 11.08 -3.25 -1.26
N ASP A 46 10.62 -2.01 -1.11
CA ASP A 46 9.27 -1.61 -1.53
C ASP A 46 9.19 -1.48 -3.05
N HIS A 47 8.05 -1.83 -3.64
CA HIS A 47 7.70 -1.51 -5.02
C HIS A 47 6.68 -0.38 -4.99
N LEU A 48 7.15 0.87 -5.02
CA LEU A 48 6.32 2.06 -4.90
C LEU A 48 6.67 3.06 -6.00
N ALA A 49 5.64 3.70 -6.54
CA ALA A 49 5.73 4.80 -7.49
C ALA A 49 4.55 5.76 -7.28
N PRO A 50 4.66 7.02 -7.74
CA PRO A 50 3.53 7.95 -7.70
C PRO A 50 2.35 7.46 -8.55
N SER A 51 1.13 7.79 -8.11
CA SER A 51 -0.12 7.63 -8.87
C SER A 51 -0.42 6.19 -9.33
N LEU A 52 -0.02 5.19 -8.54
CA LEU A 52 -0.41 3.80 -8.75
C LEU A 52 -1.92 3.60 -8.54
N ASP A 53 -2.48 2.56 -9.13
CA ASP A 53 -3.87 2.19 -8.88
C ASP A 53 -4.03 1.55 -7.51
N ILE A 54 -3.21 0.55 -7.22
CA ILE A 54 -3.36 -0.30 -6.03
C ILE A 54 -2.00 -0.47 -5.38
N ILE A 55 -1.91 -0.22 -4.08
CA ILE A 55 -0.76 -0.68 -3.28
C ILE A 55 -1.22 -1.81 -2.37
N PHE A 56 -0.63 -3.00 -2.55
CA PHE A 56 -0.80 -4.10 -1.61
C PHE A 56 0.05 -3.87 -0.37
N MET A 57 -0.61 -3.79 0.78
CA MET A 57 -0.03 -3.52 2.08
C MET A 57 0.00 -4.79 2.92
N GLY A 58 1.19 -5.35 3.12
CA GLY A 58 1.44 -6.38 4.12
C GLY A 58 1.69 -5.79 5.52
N ILE A 59 1.95 -6.65 6.50
CA ILE A 59 2.28 -6.21 7.86
C ILE A 59 3.78 -5.98 8.01
N ASN A 60 4.57 -6.99 7.65
CA ASN A 60 6.02 -6.95 7.61
C ASN A 60 6.59 -8.11 6.77
N PRO A 61 7.85 -8.04 6.34
CA PRO A 61 8.48 -9.13 5.61
C PRO A 61 8.60 -10.40 6.45
N GLY A 62 8.21 -11.53 5.87
CA GLY A 62 8.56 -12.84 6.40
C GLY A 62 9.97 -13.26 5.97
N LEU A 63 10.61 -14.15 6.75
CA LEU A 63 12.00 -14.59 6.54
C LEU A 63 12.34 -14.91 5.08
N TYR A 64 11.48 -15.64 4.36
CA TYR A 64 11.77 -16.07 2.98
C TYR A 64 11.74 -14.90 1.99
N SER A 65 10.81 -13.95 2.18
CA SER A 65 10.72 -12.76 1.35
C SER A 65 11.88 -11.82 1.61
N ALA A 66 12.27 -11.63 2.88
CA ALA A 66 13.45 -10.84 3.23
C ALA A 66 14.74 -11.45 2.68
N TYR A 67 14.89 -12.77 2.81
CA TYR A 67 16.08 -13.48 2.31
C TYR A 67 16.23 -13.42 0.80
N LEU A 68 15.13 -13.63 0.06
CA LEU A 68 15.15 -13.59 -1.40
C LEU A 68 15.06 -12.17 -1.97
N GLY A 69 14.67 -11.18 -1.16
CA GLY A 69 14.46 -9.80 -1.61
C GLY A 69 13.22 -9.61 -2.47
N HIS A 70 12.24 -10.51 -2.37
CA HIS A 70 11.03 -10.50 -3.21
C HIS A 70 9.74 -10.66 -2.40
N HIS A 71 8.64 -10.11 -2.91
CA HIS A 71 7.34 -10.15 -2.24
C HIS A 71 6.64 -11.50 -2.43
N TYR A 72 6.01 -11.98 -1.36
CA TYR A 72 5.13 -13.16 -1.36
C TYR A 72 5.76 -14.47 -1.91
N CYS A 73 7.07 -14.69 -1.69
CA CYS A 73 7.83 -15.80 -2.29
C CYS A 73 7.48 -17.21 -1.82
N ASN A 74 6.72 -17.35 -0.73
CA ASN A 74 6.43 -18.67 -0.19
C ASN A 74 5.56 -19.45 -1.19
N ALA A 75 5.93 -20.68 -1.55
CA ALA A 75 5.20 -21.50 -2.52
C ALA A 75 3.72 -21.73 -2.14
N ASN A 76 3.39 -21.69 -0.86
CA ASN A 76 2.02 -21.79 -0.36
C ASN A 76 1.30 -20.44 -0.30
N ASN A 77 1.89 -19.36 -0.81
CA ASN A 77 1.25 -18.05 -0.89
C ASN A 77 0.40 -17.97 -2.17
N HIS A 78 -0.86 -17.60 -2.02
CA HIS A 78 -1.81 -17.54 -3.14
C HIS A 78 -1.78 -16.20 -3.89
N PHE A 79 -0.92 -15.25 -3.51
CA PHE A 79 -0.90 -13.90 -4.07
C PHE A 79 -0.73 -13.92 -5.60
N TRP A 80 0.37 -14.47 -6.10
CA TRP A 80 0.71 -14.44 -7.53
C TRP A 80 -0.34 -15.15 -8.41
N PRO A 81 -0.81 -16.37 -8.06
CA PRO A 81 -1.90 -16.99 -8.79
C PRO A 81 -3.21 -16.17 -8.75
N CYS A 82 -3.60 -15.62 -7.60
CA CYS A 82 -4.83 -14.83 -7.51
C CYS A 82 -4.74 -13.52 -8.30
N LEU A 83 -3.57 -12.86 -8.30
CA LEU A 83 -3.34 -11.62 -9.03
C LEU A 83 -3.54 -11.80 -10.54
N TYR A 84 -3.02 -12.90 -11.09
CA TYR A 84 -3.21 -13.25 -12.50
C TYR A 84 -4.63 -13.75 -12.78
N GLU A 85 -5.13 -14.72 -12.00
CA GLU A 85 -6.43 -15.36 -12.23
C GLU A 85 -7.62 -14.41 -12.08
N SER A 86 -7.46 -13.31 -11.31
CA SER A 86 -8.50 -12.29 -11.21
C SER A 86 -8.56 -11.33 -12.39
N GLY A 87 -7.52 -11.35 -13.25
CA GLY A 87 -7.36 -10.39 -14.33
C GLY A 87 -6.89 -9.01 -13.89
N LEU A 88 -6.36 -8.85 -12.67
CA LEU A 88 -5.73 -7.59 -12.24
C LEU A 88 -4.47 -7.28 -13.07
N ILE A 89 -3.81 -8.31 -13.58
CA ILE A 89 -2.71 -8.22 -14.54
C ILE A 89 -2.93 -9.22 -15.69
N PRO A 90 -2.48 -8.90 -16.91
CA PRO A 90 -2.67 -9.76 -18.08
C PRO A 90 -1.61 -10.88 -18.21
N LYS A 91 -0.49 -10.77 -17.48
CA LYS A 91 0.65 -11.69 -17.53
C LYS A 91 0.78 -12.44 -16.23
N LYS A 92 1.05 -13.76 -16.29
CA LYS A 92 1.38 -14.54 -15.10
C LYS A 92 2.80 -14.19 -14.63
N LEU A 93 2.90 -13.52 -13.49
CA LEU A 93 4.16 -13.20 -12.83
C LEU A 93 4.41 -14.15 -11.66
N GLY A 94 5.69 -14.41 -11.37
CA GLY A 94 6.15 -14.98 -10.12
C GLY A 94 6.75 -13.92 -9.21
N PHE A 95 7.29 -14.35 -8.07
CA PHE A 95 7.94 -13.44 -7.13
C PHE A 95 9.25 -12.87 -7.67
N MET A 96 9.93 -13.55 -8.60
CA MET A 96 11.19 -13.07 -9.19
C MET A 96 10.96 -11.87 -10.11
N GLU A 97 9.74 -11.74 -10.64
CA GLU A 97 9.30 -10.66 -11.51
C GLU A 97 8.47 -9.62 -10.75
N ASP A 98 8.57 -9.55 -9.43
CA ASP A 98 7.65 -8.76 -8.61
C ASP A 98 7.71 -7.25 -8.87
N ALA A 99 8.88 -6.73 -9.24
CA ALA A 99 9.03 -5.34 -9.67
C ALA A 99 8.21 -5.00 -10.95
N GLU A 100 7.90 -5.99 -11.81
CA GLU A 100 7.14 -5.74 -13.04
C GLU A 100 5.69 -5.31 -12.76
N VAL A 101 5.17 -5.52 -11.54
CA VAL A 101 3.81 -5.10 -11.16
C VAL A 101 3.59 -3.60 -11.27
N LEU A 102 4.66 -2.80 -11.17
CA LEU A 102 4.61 -1.35 -11.35
C LEU A 102 4.12 -0.96 -12.74
N ASN A 103 4.41 -1.77 -13.77
CA ASN A 103 3.93 -1.55 -15.13
C ASN A 103 2.41 -1.71 -15.28
N TYR A 104 1.74 -2.26 -14.26
CA TYR A 104 0.30 -2.48 -14.23
C TYR A 104 -0.42 -1.58 -13.20
N GLY A 105 0.25 -0.52 -12.75
CA GLY A 105 -0.29 0.38 -11.73
C GLY A 105 -0.41 -0.27 -10.35
N ILE A 106 0.38 -1.31 -10.07
CA ILE A 106 0.34 -2.03 -8.80
C ILE A 106 1.64 -1.83 -8.04
N GLY A 107 1.56 -1.58 -6.74
CA GLY A 107 2.70 -1.50 -5.84
C GLY A 107 2.60 -2.51 -4.69
N MET A 108 3.71 -2.68 -3.98
CA MET A 108 3.82 -3.57 -2.82
C MET A 108 4.67 -2.94 -1.74
N SER A 109 4.18 -2.99 -0.51
CA SER A 109 4.90 -2.53 0.68
C SER A 109 4.38 -3.24 1.93
N ASN A 110 5.00 -2.94 3.08
CA ASN A 110 4.55 -3.39 4.38
C ASN A 110 4.45 -2.21 5.33
N ILE A 111 3.56 -2.30 6.33
CA ILE A 111 3.48 -1.29 7.37
C ILE A 111 4.84 -1.17 8.08
N VAL A 112 5.39 -2.30 8.55
CA VAL A 112 6.65 -2.34 9.29
C VAL A 112 7.75 -2.95 8.40
N PRO A 113 8.92 -2.31 8.24
CA PRO A 113 9.99 -2.83 7.39
C PRO A 113 10.78 -3.98 8.03
N ARG A 114 10.72 -4.12 9.37
CA ARG A 114 11.48 -5.13 10.11
C ARG A 114 11.02 -6.54 9.77
N THR A 115 11.97 -7.37 9.35
CA THR A 115 11.74 -8.79 9.09
C THR A 115 11.50 -9.57 10.38
N THR A 116 10.49 -10.44 10.39
CA THR A 116 10.25 -11.38 11.49
C THR A 116 9.80 -12.75 10.98
N ARG A 117 9.88 -13.77 11.85
CA ARG A 117 9.28 -15.09 11.57
C ARG A 117 7.76 -15.01 11.59
N SER A 118 7.22 -14.25 12.53
CA SER A 118 5.79 -14.08 12.77
C SER A 118 5.44 -12.62 13.02
N ALA A 119 4.30 -12.20 12.45
CA ALA A 119 3.66 -10.92 12.74
C ALA A 119 3.43 -10.67 14.24
N SER A 120 3.32 -11.73 15.05
CA SER A 120 3.14 -11.62 16.51
C SER A 120 4.38 -11.07 17.25
N GLU A 121 5.53 -11.02 16.60
CA GLU A 121 6.78 -10.47 17.16
C GLU A 121 6.88 -8.95 16.99
N LEU A 122 5.93 -8.34 16.26
CA LEU A 122 5.82 -6.90 16.17
C LEU A 122 5.04 -6.36 17.36
N SER A 123 5.58 -5.32 18.00
CA SER A 123 4.85 -4.66 19.08
C SER A 123 3.76 -3.74 18.52
N ARG A 124 2.67 -3.55 19.27
CA ARG A 124 1.64 -2.55 18.89
C ARG A 124 2.21 -1.14 18.75
N LYS A 125 3.22 -0.81 19.57
CA LYS A 125 3.91 0.49 19.51
C LYS A 125 4.64 0.66 18.18
N GLU A 126 5.43 -0.33 17.80
CA GLU A 126 6.18 -0.36 16.53
C GLU A 126 5.24 -0.24 15.32
N ILE A 127 4.14 -1.01 15.31
CA ILE A 127 3.16 -0.93 14.22
C ILE A 127 2.55 0.47 14.17
N LYS A 128 2.17 1.05 15.31
CA LYS A 128 1.59 2.40 15.36
C LYS A 128 2.57 3.47 14.87
N GLU A 129 3.86 3.36 15.22
CA GLU A 129 4.89 4.30 14.78
C GLU A 129 5.07 4.24 13.27
N TRP A 130 5.27 3.05 12.72
CA TRP A 130 5.42 2.86 11.28
C TRP A 130 4.15 3.11 10.48
N SER A 131 2.97 2.95 11.08
CA SER A 131 1.70 3.31 10.45
C SER A 131 1.61 4.80 10.11
N LYS A 132 2.22 5.67 10.93
CA LYS A 132 2.30 7.12 10.63
C LYS A 132 3.16 7.36 9.39
N VAL A 133 4.34 6.75 9.36
CA VAL A 133 5.26 6.83 8.21
C VAL A 133 4.59 6.28 6.94
N MET A 134 3.87 5.17 7.05
CA MET A 134 3.11 4.60 5.93
C MET A 134 2.06 5.61 5.42
N ILE A 135 1.27 6.23 6.30
CA ILE A 135 0.27 7.24 5.90
C ILE A 135 0.93 8.43 5.21
N GLU A 136 2.01 8.98 5.78
CA GLU A 136 2.77 10.09 5.19
C GLU A 136 3.25 9.75 3.77
N ARG A 137 3.82 8.55 3.57
CA ARG A 137 4.23 8.09 2.24
C ARG A 137 3.06 7.94 1.28
N MET A 138 1.90 7.45 1.76
CA MET A 138 0.72 7.32 0.90
C MET A 138 0.11 8.67 0.53
N GLN A 139 0.19 9.68 1.41
CA GLN A 139 -0.20 11.06 1.09
C GLN A 139 0.63 11.66 -0.06
N GLU A 140 1.91 11.29 -0.14
CA GLU A 140 2.80 11.70 -1.24
C GLU A 140 2.53 10.91 -2.52
N LEU A 141 2.41 9.58 -2.42
CA LEU A 141 2.29 8.68 -3.57
C LEU A 141 0.89 8.66 -4.19
N LYS A 142 -0.15 8.93 -3.40
CA LYS A 142 -1.56 9.06 -3.82
C LYS A 142 -2.08 7.92 -4.70
N PRO A 143 -1.97 6.65 -4.26
CA PRO A 143 -2.61 5.55 -4.98
C PRO A 143 -4.15 5.70 -5.02
N LEU A 144 -4.86 5.03 -5.93
CA LEU A 144 -6.34 4.99 -5.86
C LEU A 144 -6.81 4.19 -4.64
N VAL A 145 -6.16 3.05 -4.40
CA VAL A 145 -6.54 2.07 -3.38
C VAL A 145 -5.32 1.60 -2.59
N ILE A 146 -5.44 1.55 -1.27
CA ILE A 146 -4.58 0.73 -0.42
C ILE A 146 -5.29 -0.59 -0.09
N CYS A 147 -4.69 -1.71 -0.50
CA CYS A 147 -5.22 -3.05 -0.26
C CYS A 147 -4.46 -3.72 0.88
N PHE A 148 -5.06 -3.78 2.08
CA PHE A 148 -4.49 -4.55 3.19
C PHE A 148 -4.63 -6.06 2.92
N ASN A 149 -3.49 -6.73 2.68
CA ASN A 149 -3.41 -8.17 2.42
C ASN A 149 -3.48 -8.97 3.73
N GLY A 150 -4.63 -8.87 4.39
CA GLY A 150 -4.92 -9.57 5.63
C GLY A 150 -5.79 -8.73 6.55
N LYS A 151 -7.01 -9.22 6.80
CA LYS A 151 -7.92 -8.68 7.81
C LYS A 151 -7.23 -8.34 9.15
N GLY A 152 -6.46 -9.28 9.70
CA GLY A 152 -5.76 -9.06 10.96
C GLY A 152 -4.76 -7.90 10.92
N ILE A 153 -4.18 -7.60 9.75
CA ILE A 153 -3.25 -6.47 9.57
C ILE A 153 -4.00 -5.16 9.75
N TYR A 154 -5.15 -5.03 9.07
CA TYR A 154 -5.98 -3.84 9.17
C TYR A 154 -6.58 -3.67 10.58
N GLU A 155 -7.00 -4.76 11.22
CA GLU A 155 -7.46 -4.71 12.62
C GLU A 155 -6.35 -4.26 13.59
N ILE A 156 -5.10 -4.68 13.37
CA ILE A 156 -3.98 -4.24 14.20
C ILE A 156 -3.64 -2.77 13.93
N TYR A 157 -3.66 -2.36 12.66
CA TYR A 157 -3.44 -0.97 12.23
C TYR A 157 -4.45 0.00 12.86
N THR A 158 -5.75 -0.32 12.74
CA THR A 158 -6.84 0.52 13.26
C THR A 158 -7.08 0.35 14.77
N GLY A 159 -6.69 -0.80 15.34
CA GLY A 159 -7.10 -1.22 16.68
C GLY A 159 -8.57 -1.66 16.77
N GLY A 160 -9.30 -1.68 15.65
CA GLY A 160 -10.72 -2.00 15.56
C GLY A 160 -10.99 -3.33 14.83
N LYS A 161 -12.23 -3.80 14.92
CA LYS A 161 -12.71 -4.92 14.08
C LYS A 161 -13.14 -4.40 12.72
N CYS A 162 -12.93 -5.21 11.68
CA CYS A 162 -13.36 -4.88 10.32
C CYS A 162 -13.99 -6.08 9.61
N THR A 163 -14.69 -5.79 8.52
CA THR A 163 -15.06 -6.76 7.50
C THR A 163 -14.05 -6.72 6.35
N VAL A 164 -13.94 -7.82 5.61
CA VAL A 164 -13.22 -7.81 4.33
C VAL A 164 -14.06 -7.07 3.28
N GLY A 165 -13.40 -6.45 2.30
CA GLY A 165 -14.00 -5.58 1.29
C GLY A 165 -13.57 -4.12 1.45
N ILE A 166 -14.31 -3.23 0.80
CA ILE A 166 -14.15 -1.77 0.91
C ILE A 166 -14.46 -1.33 2.34
N GLN A 167 -13.66 -0.43 2.91
CA GLN A 167 -13.92 0.18 4.20
C GLN A 167 -14.63 1.53 4.03
N GLU A 168 -15.44 1.92 5.02
CA GLU A 168 -16.21 3.17 5.00
C GLU A 168 -15.30 4.40 4.96
N GLU A 169 -14.26 4.39 5.79
CA GLU A 169 -13.32 5.51 5.89
C GLU A 169 -12.13 5.32 4.93
N PRO A 170 -11.71 6.39 4.23
CA PRO A 170 -10.48 6.37 3.45
C PRO A 170 -9.24 6.33 4.36
N LEU A 171 -8.06 6.22 3.75
CA LEU A 171 -6.82 6.33 4.51
C LEU A 171 -6.77 7.74 5.17
N PRO A 172 -6.44 7.86 6.48
CA PRO A 172 -6.54 9.12 7.21
C PRO A 172 -5.87 10.31 6.52
N GLY A 173 -6.64 11.39 6.34
CA GLY A 173 -6.17 12.62 5.71
C GLY A 173 -6.02 12.54 4.18
N THR A 174 -6.67 11.57 3.53
CA THR A 174 -6.62 11.38 2.07
C THR A 174 -8.00 11.00 1.51
N ASP A 175 -8.08 10.96 0.18
CA ASP A 175 -9.18 10.37 -0.59
C ASP A 175 -8.91 8.91 -1.02
N ILE A 176 -7.83 8.30 -0.52
CA ILE A 176 -7.39 6.95 -0.91
C ILE A 176 -8.36 5.93 -0.32
N VAL A 177 -8.96 5.12 -1.19
CA VAL A 177 -9.89 4.06 -0.78
C VAL A 177 -9.14 2.94 -0.06
N VAL A 178 -9.69 2.46 1.05
CA VAL A 178 -9.14 1.30 1.77
C VAL A 178 -9.93 0.05 1.40
N TYR A 179 -9.20 -0.98 0.97
CA TYR A 179 -9.75 -2.33 0.74
C TYR A 179 -9.03 -3.35 1.61
N VAL A 180 -9.78 -4.26 2.24
CA VAL A 180 -9.23 -5.28 3.13
C VAL A 180 -9.54 -6.67 2.58
N MET A 181 -8.52 -7.49 2.36
CA MET A 181 -8.72 -8.88 1.93
C MET A 181 -8.27 -9.89 2.98
N PRO A 182 -8.67 -11.17 2.88
CA PRO A 182 -8.00 -12.23 3.61
C PRO A 182 -6.52 -12.31 3.27
N SER A 183 -5.70 -12.77 4.21
CA SER A 183 -4.28 -12.96 3.94
C SER A 183 -4.07 -14.00 2.84
N THR A 184 -3.20 -13.70 1.87
CA THR A 184 -2.83 -14.63 0.80
C THR A 184 -1.98 -15.80 1.26
N SER A 185 -1.39 -15.73 2.46
CA SER A 185 -0.63 -16.83 3.06
C SER A 185 -1.46 -18.13 3.13
N GLY A 186 -0.88 -19.26 2.71
CA GLY A 186 -1.50 -20.58 2.86
C GLY A 186 -1.66 -21.04 4.31
N ARG A 187 -1.11 -20.29 5.28
CA ARG A 187 -1.35 -20.54 6.71
C ARG A 187 -2.69 -19.97 7.21
N ALA A 188 -3.35 -19.12 6.42
CA ALA A 188 -4.61 -18.51 6.81
C ALA A 188 -5.72 -19.57 6.91
N ALA A 189 -6.23 -19.81 8.12
CA ALA A 189 -7.21 -20.86 8.38
C ALA A 189 -8.61 -20.55 7.84
N THR A 190 -9.00 -19.27 7.78
CA THR A 190 -10.36 -18.85 7.40
C THR A 190 -10.65 -19.02 5.91
N TYR A 191 -9.63 -18.85 5.05
CA TYR A 191 -9.72 -18.98 3.59
C TYR A 191 -8.61 -19.92 3.12
N PRO A 192 -8.77 -21.23 3.31
CA PRO A 192 -7.68 -22.19 3.12
C PRO A 192 -7.31 -22.40 1.66
N LYS A 193 -8.26 -22.24 0.71
CA LYS A 193 -8.01 -22.48 -0.71
C LYS A 193 -7.78 -21.17 -1.45
N ARG A 194 -7.06 -21.27 -2.57
CA ARG A 194 -6.88 -20.16 -3.52
C ARG A 194 -8.22 -19.65 -4.04
N SER A 195 -9.14 -20.55 -4.40
CA SER A 195 -10.50 -20.22 -4.87
C SER A 195 -11.26 -19.33 -3.90
N ASP A 196 -11.04 -19.50 -2.60
CA ASP A 196 -11.76 -18.74 -1.56
C ASP A 196 -11.28 -17.28 -1.49
N LYS A 197 -10.05 -17.02 -1.98
CA LYS A 197 -9.39 -15.72 -1.99
C LYS A 197 -9.54 -14.99 -3.31
N LEU A 198 -9.63 -15.73 -4.42
CA LEU A 198 -9.68 -15.19 -5.78
C LEU A 198 -10.78 -14.11 -5.94
N LYS A 199 -11.96 -14.34 -5.36
CA LYS A 199 -13.07 -13.39 -5.41
C LYS A 199 -12.71 -11.97 -4.93
N PHE A 200 -11.86 -11.84 -3.91
CA PHE A 200 -11.47 -10.52 -3.38
C PHE A 200 -10.50 -9.79 -4.32
N PHE A 201 -9.71 -10.54 -5.09
CA PHE A 201 -8.89 -9.95 -6.14
C PHE A 201 -9.75 -9.49 -7.33
N SER A 202 -10.83 -10.23 -7.65
CA SER A 202 -11.80 -9.82 -8.67
C SER A 202 -12.58 -8.57 -8.24
N GLU A 203 -13.09 -8.54 -7.00
CA GLU A 203 -13.75 -7.35 -6.44
C GLU A 203 -12.82 -6.13 -6.40
N LEU A 204 -11.55 -6.34 -6.07
CA LEU A 204 -10.53 -5.27 -6.09
C LEU A 204 -10.28 -4.74 -7.50
N LYS A 205 -10.32 -5.61 -8.52
CA LYS A 205 -10.25 -5.19 -9.93
C LYS A 205 -11.46 -4.33 -10.29
N ASP A 206 -12.67 -4.79 -9.97
CA ASP A 206 -13.90 -4.07 -10.28
C ASP A 206 -13.95 -2.70 -9.58
N LEU A 207 -13.45 -2.63 -8.34
CA LEU A 207 -13.25 -1.38 -7.60
C LEU A 207 -12.32 -0.43 -8.35
N ARG A 208 -11.13 -0.89 -8.73
CA ARG A 208 -10.13 -0.10 -9.45
C ARG A 208 -10.68 0.44 -10.78
N ASP A 209 -11.35 -0.42 -11.55
CA ASP A 209 -11.97 -0.03 -12.82
C ASP A 209 -13.11 0.99 -12.61
N ARG A 210 -13.88 0.87 -11.51
CA ARG A 210 -14.92 1.84 -11.15
C ARG A 210 -14.32 3.20 -10.79
N LEU A 211 -13.28 3.23 -9.96
CA LEU A 211 -12.63 4.48 -9.53
C LEU A 211 -12.00 5.24 -10.72
N HIS A 212 -11.45 4.51 -11.70
CA HIS A 212 -10.99 5.11 -12.96
C HIS A 212 -12.12 5.81 -13.72
N ARG A 213 -13.27 5.15 -13.88
CA ARG A 213 -14.45 5.77 -14.53
C ARG A 213 -14.94 7.01 -13.78
N GLU A 214 -15.03 6.95 -12.46
CA GLU A 214 -15.46 8.07 -11.62
C GLU A 214 -14.51 9.27 -11.74
N ARG A 215 -13.19 9.05 -11.83
CA ARG A 215 -12.22 10.12 -12.07
C ARG A 215 -12.35 10.73 -13.47
N GLU A 216 -12.59 9.90 -14.48
CA GLU A 216 -12.80 10.38 -15.85
C GLU A 216 -14.10 11.16 -16.02
N GLU A 217 -15.17 10.80 -15.31
CA GLU A 217 -16.46 11.48 -15.33
C GLU A 217 -16.43 12.78 -14.50
N GLY A 218 -15.81 12.73 -13.32
CA GLY A 218 -15.60 13.91 -12.46
C GLY A 218 -14.68 14.97 -13.07
N GLY A 219 -13.80 14.59 -14.00
CA GLY A 219 -12.99 15.51 -14.79
C GLY A 219 -13.72 16.15 -15.98
N ARG A 220 -14.96 15.73 -16.29
CA ARG A 220 -15.72 16.15 -17.50
C ARG A 220 -16.90 17.10 -17.23
N GLY A 221 -17.07 17.69 -16.04
CA GLY A 221 -18.07 18.76 -15.77
C GLY A 221 -17.48 19.92 -14.95
N GLU A 222 -17.71 21.21 -15.20
CA GLU A 222 -18.64 21.94 -16.09
C GLU A 222 -17.89 22.94 -17.01
N PRO A 223 -18.38 23.24 -18.24
CA PRO A 223 -18.06 24.51 -18.87
C PRO A 223 -18.75 25.63 -18.08
N SER A 224 -17.95 26.53 -17.52
CA SER A 224 -18.38 27.80 -16.93
C SER A 224 -19.45 28.47 -17.80
N SER A 225 -20.71 28.38 -17.38
CA SER A 225 -21.76 29.25 -17.88
C SER A 225 -21.60 30.62 -17.21
N ASN A 226 -20.63 31.40 -17.68
CA ASN A 226 -20.68 32.84 -17.44
C ASN A 226 -21.89 33.39 -18.21
N PRO A 227 -22.89 34.01 -17.55
CA PRO A 227 -23.88 34.77 -18.27
C PRO A 227 -23.16 35.97 -18.88
N ALA A 228 -23.10 36.01 -20.22
CA ALA A 228 -22.63 37.17 -20.94
C ALA A 228 -23.46 38.39 -20.51
N VAL A 229 -22.83 39.30 -19.77
CA VAL A 229 -23.36 40.64 -19.52
C VAL A 229 -23.39 41.35 -20.88
N SER A 230 -24.59 41.44 -21.45
CA SER A 230 -24.88 42.31 -22.59
C SER A 230 -24.59 43.76 -22.17
N SER A 231 -23.46 44.29 -22.63
CA SER A 231 -23.13 45.71 -22.52
C SER A 231 -23.40 46.33 -23.89
N ASN A 232 -24.52 47.07 -23.95
CA ASN A 232 -24.84 47.95 -25.05
C ASN A 232 -23.75 49.02 -25.23
N GLN A 233 -23.37 49.24 -26.48
CA GLN A 233 -22.57 50.36 -26.93
C GLN A 233 -23.29 51.68 -26.65
N GLY A 234 -22.60 52.60 -25.97
CA GLY A 234 -22.91 54.02 -25.90
C GLY A 234 -21.66 54.80 -26.26
N VAL A 235 -21.69 55.46 -27.42
CA VAL A 235 -20.64 56.28 -27.99
C VAL A 235 -20.60 57.63 -27.25
N ALA A 236 -19.43 58.08 -26.80
CA ALA A 236 -19.14 59.49 -26.57
C ALA A 236 -17.62 59.73 -26.63
N GLU A 237 -17.25 60.68 -27.49
CA GLU A 237 -15.92 61.27 -27.67
C GLU A 237 -15.52 62.10 -26.43
N ASP A 238 -14.22 62.22 -26.13
CA ASP A 238 -13.45 63.48 -26.24
C ASP A 238 -12.03 63.32 -25.62
N GLY A 239 -11.13 64.22 -26.03
CA GLY A 239 -9.68 64.13 -25.99
C GLY A 239 -8.97 64.12 -24.62
N GLY A 240 -7.69 63.77 -24.64
CA GLY A 240 -6.87 63.82 -23.42
C GLY A 240 -5.46 63.23 -23.53
N LYS A 241 -4.56 64.01 -24.13
CA LYS A 241 -3.09 63.98 -24.07
C LYS A 241 -2.38 63.19 -22.93
N LEU A 242 -1.30 62.51 -23.36
CA LEU A 242 0.10 62.55 -22.84
C LEU A 242 0.62 61.53 -21.78
N GLN A 243 1.81 61.00 -22.13
CA GLN A 243 2.96 60.51 -21.33
C GLN A 243 3.12 59.01 -20.98
N SER A 244 3.96 58.34 -21.78
CA SER A 244 5.27 57.76 -21.39
C SER A 244 5.49 57.34 -19.93
N SER A 245 5.74 56.05 -19.70
CA SER A 245 7.04 55.59 -19.16
C SER A 245 7.21 54.08 -19.27
N THR A 246 8.37 53.71 -19.81
CA THR A 246 9.00 52.39 -19.82
C THR A 246 9.50 52.02 -18.43
N VAL A 247 9.31 50.78 -17.96
CA VAL A 247 10.36 50.08 -17.18
C VAL A 247 10.32 48.56 -17.45
N SER A 248 11.48 48.09 -17.87
CA SER A 248 11.99 46.73 -18.11
C SER A 248 11.79 45.76 -16.93
N SER A 249 11.35 44.53 -17.16
CA SER A 249 12.15 43.28 -17.23
C SER A 249 13.11 43.02 -16.09
N GLU A 250 12.95 41.89 -15.39
CA GLU A 250 14.02 40.89 -15.25
C GLU A 250 13.46 39.57 -14.71
N THR A 251 13.78 38.50 -15.42
CA THR A 251 13.60 37.09 -15.04
C THR A 251 15.00 36.54 -14.80
N SER A 252 15.21 35.86 -13.68
CA SER A 252 16.47 35.16 -13.41
C SER A 252 16.21 33.69 -13.13
N ASN A 253 16.48 32.88 -14.15
CA ASN A 253 16.76 31.45 -14.06
C ASN A 253 18.08 31.22 -13.30
N LEU A 254 18.12 30.20 -12.43
CA LEU A 254 19.36 29.59 -11.97
C LEU A 254 19.30 28.09 -12.23
N THR A 255 19.96 27.71 -13.32
CA THR A 255 20.44 26.36 -13.65
C THR A 255 21.70 26.04 -12.83
N GLY A 256 21.79 24.83 -12.30
CA GLY A 256 23.01 24.29 -11.70
C GLY A 256 23.06 22.77 -11.82
N CYS A 257 23.54 22.28 -12.97
CA CYS A 257 24.02 20.91 -13.15
C CYS A 257 25.47 20.82 -12.67
N ALA A 258 25.81 19.76 -11.95
CA ALA A 258 27.19 19.32 -11.76
C ALA A 258 27.22 17.78 -11.85
N ASP A 259 27.58 17.29 -13.03
CA ASP A 259 28.04 15.93 -13.27
C ASP A 259 29.43 15.76 -12.64
N SER A 260 29.65 14.62 -11.99
CA SER A 260 30.98 14.14 -11.60
C SER A 260 31.11 12.71 -12.10
N SER A 261 31.70 12.57 -13.28
CA SER A 261 32.16 11.31 -13.84
C SER A 261 33.57 11.03 -13.32
N THR A 262 33.74 9.91 -12.61
CA THR A 262 35.07 9.39 -12.25
C THR A 262 35.28 8.08 -12.99
N SER A 263 36.21 8.13 -13.93
CA SER A 263 36.78 7.01 -14.67
C SER A 263 37.54 6.05 -13.73
N VAL A 264 37.26 4.75 -13.83
CA VAL A 264 38.19 3.69 -13.39
C VAL A 264 38.50 2.79 -14.57
N THR A 265 39.73 2.89 -15.04
CA THR A 265 40.42 1.99 -15.96
C THR A 265 40.66 0.63 -15.30
N GLY A 266 40.50 -0.44 -16.09
CA GLY A 266 40.50 -1.83 -15.63
C GLY A 266 41.86 -2.52 -15.43
N CYS A 267 41.74 -3.78 -15.05
CA CYS A 267 42.73 -4.87 -15.08
C CYS A 267 41.91 -6.13 -14.73
N GLY A 268 41.97 -7.32 -15.32
CA GLY A 268 42.79 -7.93 -16.36
C GLY A 268 42.47 -9.44 -16.26
N SER A 269 42.14 -10.08 -17.38
CA SER A 269 41.91 -11.53 -17.44
C SER A 269 43.21 -12.30 -17.24
N LYS A 270 43.21 -13.31 -16.35
CA LYS A 270 44.05 -14.53 -16.46
C LYS A 270 43.33 -15.70 -15.78
N ASN A 271 43.14 -16.76 -16.57
CA ASN A 271 42.88 -18.18 -16.27
C ASN A 271 41.82 -18.57 -15.24
#